data_AF-A0A6P5RJR0-F1
#
_entry.id   AF-A0A6P5RJR0-F1
#
_cell.length_a   1.000
_cell.length_b   1.000
_cell.length_c   1.000
_cell.angle_alpha   90.00
_cell.angle_beta   90.00
_cell.angle_gamma   90.00
#
_symmetry.space_group_name_H-M   'P 1'
#
loop_
_entity.id
_entity.type
_entity.pdbx_description
1 polymer ?
#
loop_
_entity_poly.entity_id
_entity_poly.type
_entity_poly.pdbx_seq_one_letter_code
_entity_poly.pdbx_strand_id
1 'polypeptide(L)'
;MNLLTRNRPIARPWPTRKQPSYRSPLIYLTLLFSLFFFFSYFFSLTPSSLLSNKTSISDSPKCPSLGGGKFLWYAPHSGFSNQLSEFKNAVLMAAILNRTLVVPPVLDHHAVALGSCPKYVSMADIVDISSLVSSSLVRVIDFRVFISLWCNVNVDFACYNELDKHASLLERLKQCGSLVSGLNGDVKCLYAVNEDCRTTVWTYQS
;
A
#
# COMPACT_ATOMS: atom_id res chain seq x y z
N MET A 1 -20.94 75.28 61.03
CA MET A 1 -20.57 75.62 59.64
C MET A 1 -21.24 74.60 58.73
N ASN A 2 -22.27 75.02 58.01
CA ASN A 2 -22.94 74.25 56.97
C ASN A 2 -22.13 74.38 55.67
N LEU A 3 -21.74 73.28 55.04
CA LEU A 3 -21.48 73.26 53.60
C LEU A 3 -21.95 71.93 53.01
N LEU A 4 -22.94 72.06 52.13
CA LEU A 4 -23.64 71.04 51.38
C LEU A 4 -22.72 70.40 50.33
N THR A 5 -22.49 69.10 50.39
CA THR A 5 -21.97 68.34 49.24
C THR A 5 -23.11 67.68 48.48
N ARG A 6 -23.47 68.32 47.37
CA ARG A 6 -24.46 67.89 46.37
C ARG A 6 -23.92 66.71 45.56
N ASN A 7 -24.54 65.54 45.68
CA ASN A 7 -24.26 64.39 44.83
C ASN A 7 -24.64 64.70 43.37
N ARG A 8 -23.67 64.57 42.46
CA ARG A 8 -23.83 64.78 41.01
C ARG A 8 -24.23 63.44 40.37
N PRO A 9 -25.40 63.31 39.70
CA PRO A 9 -25.72 62.08 38.99
C PRO A 9 -24.83 61.96 37.74
N ILE A 10 -24.14 60.82 37.63
CA ILE A 10 -23.32 60.42 36.48
C ILE A 10 -24.28 60.13 35.31
N ALA A 11 -24.12 60.85 34.21
CA ALA A 11 -24.86 60.60 32.97
C ALA A 11 -24.48 59.22 32.40
N ARG A 12 -25.47 58.38 32.09
CA ARG A 12 -25.25 57.11 31.39
C ARG A 12 -24.86 57.38 29.93
N PRO A 13 -23.84 56.70 29.36
CA PRO A 13 -23.54 56.83 27.94
C PRO A 13 -24.63 56.16 27.10
N TRP A 14 -24.99 56.81 25.99
CA TRP A 14 -25.92 56.31 24.98
C TRP A 14 -25.35 55.06 24.26
N PRO A 15 -26.19 54.11 23.83
CA PRO A 15 -25.71 52.93 23.10
C PRO A 15 -25.16 53.35 21.72
N THR A 16 -23.87 53.10 21.50
CA THR A 16 -23.22 53.28 20.20
C THR A 16 -23.73 52.23 19.22
N ARG A 17 -24.37 52.71 18.14
CA ARG A 17 -24.83 51.91 17.00
C ARG A 17 -23.60 51.30 16.31
N LYS A 18 -23.43 49.98 16.35
CA LYS A 18 -22.38 49.29 15.57
C LYS A 18 -22.71 49.40 14.08
N GLN A 19 -21.81 50.00 13.31
CA GLN A 19 -21.86 50.02 11.85
C GLN A 19 -21.62 48.59 11.31
N PRO A 20 -22.39 48.10 10.33
CA PRO A 20 -22.10 46.83 9.67
C PRO A 20 -20.81 46.98 8.86
N SER A 21 -19.86 46.07 9.11
CA SER A 21 -18.63 45.95 8.32
C SER A 21 -18.98 45.40 6.94
N TYR A 22 -19.12 46.29 5.95
CA TYR A 22 -19.19 45.89 4.55
C TYR A 22 -17.81 45.40 4.11
N ARG A 23 -17.57 44.09 4.20
CA ARG A 23 -16.42 43.46 3.54
C ARG A 23 -16.66 43.54 2.03
N SER A 24 -15.78 44.24 1.33
CA SER A 24 -15.91 44.48 -0.12
C SER A 24 -15.97 43.14 -0.87
N PRO A 25 -16.96 42.92 -1.76
CA PRO A 25 -17.09 41.68 -2.55
C PRO A 25 -15.89 41.45 -3.49
N LEU A 26 -15.11 42.50 -3.77
CA LEU A 26 -13.89 42.43 -4.58
C LEU A 26 -12.82 41.53 -3.96
N ILE A 27 -12.77 41.44 -2.63
CA ILE A 27 -11.78 40.59 -1.94
C ILE A 27 -12.03 39.10 -2.27
N TYR A 28 -13.29 38.68 -2.27
CA TYR A 28 -13.64 37.29 -2.62
C TYR A 28 -13.35 36.98 -4.09
N LEU A 29 -13.58 37.95 -4.99
CA LEU A 29 -13.27 37.78 -6.41
C LEU A 29 -11.76 37.60 -6.65
N THR A 30 -10.93 38.39 -5.94
CA THR A 30 -9.46 38.25 -6.04
C THR A 30 -8.95 36.90 -5.51
N LEU A 31 -9.55 36.40 -4.42
CA LEU A 31 -9.24 35.08 -3.86
C LEU A 31 -9.65 33.94 -4.77
N LEU A 32 -10.80 34.04 -5.44
CA LEU A 32 -11.25 33.03 -6.39
C LEU A 32 -10.32 32.96 -7.61
N PHE A 33 -9.91 34.12 -8.11
CA PHE A 33 -8.99 34.21 -9.26
C PHE A 33 -7.61 33.65 -8.92
N SER A 34 -7.05 33.94 -7.74
CA SER A 34 -5.76 33.40 -7.32
C SER A 34 -5.80 31.87 -7.13
N LEU A 35 -6.91 31.34 -6.59
CA LEU A 35 -7.11 29.90 -6.46
C LEU A 35 -7.16 29.21 -7.83
N PHE A 36 -7.85 29.81 -8.80
CA PHE A 36 -7.95 29.27 -10.16
C PHE A 36 -6.59 29.19 -10.86
N PHE A 37 -5.77 30.25 -10.76
CA PHE A 37 -4.41 30.24 -11.31
C PHE A 37 -3.48 29.25 -10.59
N PHE A 38 -3.65 29.06 -9.29
CA PHE A 38 -2.90 28.06 -8.54
C PHE A 38 -3.23 26.64 -9.02
N PHE A 39 -4.52 26.32 -9.19
CA PHE A 39 -4.95 25.02 -9.71
C PHE A 39 -4.47 24.81 -11.15
N SER A 40 -4.60 25.81 -12.04
CA SER A 40 -4.16 25.66 -13.43
C SER A 40 -2.64 25.48 -13.55
N TYR A 41 -1.86 26.18 -12.72
CA TYR A 41 -0.41 25.97 -12.64
C TYR A 41 -0.07 24.58 -12.10
N PHE A 42 -0.77 24.11 -11.06
CA PHE A 42 -0.59 22.76 -10.53
C PHE A 42 -0.91 21.68 -11.58
N PHE A 43 -2.02 21.82 -12.32
CA PHE A 43 -2.38 20.91 -13.42
C PHE A 43 -1.44 21.03 -14.64
N SER A 44 -0.78 22.17 -14.83
CA SER A 44 0.24 22.32 -15.89
C SER A 44 1.58 21.71 -15.49
N LEU A 45 1.89 21.69 -14.19
CA LEU A 45 3.07 21.04 -13.63
C LEU A 45 2.90 19.53 -13.45
N THR A 46 1.67 19.01 -13.43
CA THR A 46 1.47 17.56 -13.50
C THR A 46 1.90 17.10 -14.90
N PRO A 47 2.96 16.28 -15.01
CA PRO A 47 3.42 15.81 -16.30
C PRO A 47 2.30 14.99 -16.96
N SER A 48 2.08 15.21 -18.24
CA SER A 48 1.14 14.47 -19.09
C SER A 48 1.45 12.97 -19.24
N SER A 49 2.40 12.43 -18.45
CA SER A 49 2.76 11.02 -18.39
C SER A 49 1.67 10.11 -17.81
N LEU A 50 0.54 10.66 -17.35
CA LEU A 50 -0.66 9.87 -17.00
C LEU A 50 -1.58 9.57 -18.19
N LEU A 51 -1.35 10.18 -19.36
CA LEU A 51 -1.93 9.72 -20.62
C LEU A 51 -0.94 8.79 -21.33
N SER A 52 -0.61 7.68 -20.67
CA SER A 52 0.07 6.58 -21.37
C SER A 52 -0.86 6.12 -22.48
N ASN A 53 -0.38 6.24 -23.73
CA ASN A 53 -1.01 5.64 -24.90
C ASN A 53 -1.50 4.24 -24.53
N LYS A 54 -2.81 4.01 -24.59
CA LYS A 54 -3.37 2.67 -24.69
C LYS A 54 -2.91 2.10 -26.03
N THR A 55 -1.67 1.61 -26.09
CA THR A 55 -1.32 0.61 -27.08
C THR A 55 -2.21 -0.58 -26.80
N SER A 56 -3.14 -0.83 -27.73
CA SER A 56 -3.97 -2.02 -27.80
C SER A 56 -3.08 -3.25 -27.98
N ILE A 57 -2.47 -3.72 -26.90
CA ILE A 57 -1.97 -5.09 -26.81
C ILE A 57 -3.16 -5.92 -26.33
N SER A 58 -3.84 -6.51 -27.30
CA SER A 58 -4.94 -7.47 -27.16
C SER A 58 -4.44 -8.81 -26.59
N ASP A 59 -3.75 -8.77 -25.46
CA ASP A 59 -3.48 -9.96 -24.64
C ASP A 59 -3.71 -9.54 -23.20
N SER A 60 -4.86 -9.94 -22.64
CA SER A 60 -5.02 -10.00 -21.19
C SER A 60 -3.78 -10.72 -20.63
N PRO A 61 -3.11 -10.20 -19.58
CA PRO A 61 -1.89 -10.81 -19.07
C PRO A 61 -2.19 -12.27 -18.71
N LYS A 62 -1.72 -13.19 -19.56
CA LYS A 62 -1.87 -14.62 -19.31
C LYS A 62 -1.08 -14.92 -18.05
N CYS A 63 -1.78 -15.47 -17.07
CA CYS A 63 -1.18 -15.85 -15.81
C CYS A 63 -0.02 -16.82 -16.07
N PRO A 64 1.16 -16.59 -15.49
CA PRO A 64 2.27 -17.52 -15.59
C PRO A 64 1.78 -18.89 -15.10
N SER A 65 1.70 -19.87 -15.99
CA SER A 65 1.26 -21.21 -15.61
C SER A 65 2.41 -21.91 -14.88
N LEU A 66 2.52 -21.66 -13.58
CA LEU A 66 3.51 -22.34 -12.74
C LEU A 66 3.04 -23.77 -12.43
N GLY A 67 3.03 -24.61 -13.48
CA GLY A 67 2.64 -26.02 -13.42
C GLY A 67 1.17 -26.29 -13.11
N GLY A 68 0.28 -25.29 -13.26
CA GLY A 68 -1.16 -25.43 -12.95
C GLY A 68 -1.47 -25.55 -11.44
N GLY A 69 -0.49 -25.28 -10.58
CA GLY A 69 -0.65 -25.32 -9.12
C GLY A 69 -1.46 -24.13 -8.58
N LYS A 70 -2.14 -24.36 -7.45
CA LYS A 70 -2.81 -23.29 -6.68
C LYS A 70 -1.91 -22.84 -5.55
N PHE A 71 -1.69 -21.53 -5.46
CA PHE A 71 -0.85 -20.92 -4.44
C PHE A 71 -1.69 -20.23 -3.37
N LEU A 72 -1.11 -20.11 -2.18
CA LEU A 72 -1.63 -19.36 -1.05
C LEU A 72 -0.51 -18.43 -0.57
N TRP A 73 -0.78 -17.13 -0.56
CA TRP A 73 0.09 -16.07 -0.05
C TRP A 73 -0.58 -15.41 1.16
N TYR A 74 0.21 -14.89 2.08
CA TYR A 74 -0.24 -13.89 3.06
C TYR A 74 0.80 -12.77 3.21
N ALA A 75 0.36 -11.57 3.60
CA ALA A 75 1.25 -10.47 3.92
C ALA A 75 1.66 -10.55 5.39
N PRO A 76 2.97 -10.49 5.74
CA PRO A 76 3.42 -10.53 7.13
C PRO A 76 3.02 -9.24 7.87
N HIS A 77 2.53 -9.38 9.10
CA HIS A 77 2.18 -8.25 9.96
C HIS A 77 3.36 -7.78 10.84
N SER A 78 3.21 -6.62 11.48
CA SER A 78 4.30 -6.03 12.27
C SER A 78 4.72 -6.94 13.43
N GLY A 79 6.01 -7.27 13.46
CA GLY A 79 6.67 -8.00 14.53
C GLY A 79 6.76 -9.51 14.40
N PHE A 80 7.91 -10.03 14.83
CA PHE A 80 8.26 -11.42 14.65
C PHE A 80 7.26 -12.39 15.28
N SER A 81 6.76 -12.11 16.49
CA SER A 81 5.77 -12.97 17.17
C SER A 81 4.45 -13.07 16.39
N ASN A 82 4.03 -11.97 15.76
CA ASN A 82 2.82 -11.93 14.94
C ASN A 82 3.06 -12.71 13.64
N GLN A 83 4.18 -12.46 12.97
CA GLN A 83 4.55 -13.17 11.73
C GLN A 83 4.69 -14.68 11.94
N LEU A 84 5.24 -15.10 13.08
CA LEU A 84 5.35 -16.52 13.43
C LEU A 84 3.97 -17.15 13.65
N SER A 85 3.06 -16.43 14.30
CA SER A 85 1.67 -16.90 14.51
C SER A 85 0.92 -17.00 13.17
N GLU A 86 1.09 -16.01 12.30
CA GLU A 86 0.54 -16.00 10.94
C GLU A 86 1.09 -17.14 10.11
N PHE A 87 2.39 -17.41 10.18
CA PHE A 87 3.02 -18.51 9.46
C PHE A 87 2.44 -19.87 9.87
N LYS A 88 2.25 -20.12 11.17
CA LYS A 88 1.62 -21.35 11.67
C LYS A 88 0.21 -21.52 11.12
N ASN A 89 -0.59 -20.45 11.15
CA ASN A 89 -1.94 -20.45 10.59
C ASN A 89 -1.91 -20.69 9.07
N ALA A 90 -0.97 -20.06 8.36
CA ALA A 90 -0.83 -20.22 6.92
C ALA A 90 -0.43 -21.64 6.51
N VAL A 91 0.46 -22.30 7.26
CA VAL A 91 0.82 -23.72 7.06
C VAL A 91 -0.41 -24.62 7.21
N LEU A 92 -1.19 -24.42 8.29
CA LEU A 92 -2.44 -25.16 8.51
C LEU A 92 -3.42 -24.94 7.35
N MET A 93 -3.62 -23.68 6.93
CA MET A 93 -4.54 -23.35 5.85
C MET A 93 -4.09 -23.90 4.49
N ALA A 94 -2.78 -23.91 4.23
CA ALA A 94 -2.24 -24.49 3.00
C ALA A 94 -2.51 -25.99 2.91
N ALA A 95 -2.39 -26.71 4.03
CA ALA A 95 -2.74 -28.12 4.10
C ALA A 95 -4.23 -28.35 3.86
N ILE A 96 -5.11 -27.61 4.56
CA ILE A 96 -6.57 -27.72 4.42
C ILE A 96 -7.02 -27.47 2.97
N LEU A 97 -6.44 -26.46 2.33
CA LEU A 97 -6.82 -26.03 0.98
C LEU A 97 -6.08 -26.78 -0.13
N ASN A 98 -5.14 -27.68 0.21
CA ASN A 98 -4.21 -28.32 -0.73
C ASN A 98 -3.54 -27.30 -1.67
N ARG A 99 -3.06 -26.19 -1.11
CA ARG A 99 -2.37 -25.11 -1.83
C ARG A 99 -0.89 -25.11 -1.48
N THR A 100 -0.05 -24.71 -2.42
CA THR A 100 1.36 -24.43 -2.14
C THR A 100 1.45 -23.08 -1.44
N LEU A 101 1.98 -23.07 -0.21
CA LEU A 101 2.19 -21.86 0.57
C LEU A 101 3.40 -21.09 0.04
N VAL A 102 3.19 -19.82 -0.32
CA VAL A 102 4.25 -18.87 -0.60
C VAL A 102 4.69 -18.25 0.72
N VAL A 103 5.92 -18.54 1.14
CA VAL A 103 6.45 -18.12 2.44
C VAL A 103 7.09 -16.74 2.33
N PRO A 104 6.54 -15.70 2.98
CA PRO A 104 7.04 -14.34 2.87
C PRO A 104 8.36 -14.15 3.64
N PRO A 105 9.10 -13.07 3.36
CA PRO A 105 10.22 -12.65 4.18
C PRO A 105 9.78 -12.25 5.59
N VAL A 106 10.70 -12.39 6.54
CA VAL A 106 10.57 -11.77 7.86
C VAL A 106 10.80 -10.27 7.73
N LEU A 107 9.84 -9.47 8.19
CA LEU A 107 9.95 -8.01 8.19
C LEU A 107 10.27 -7.50 9.59
N ASP A 108 11.29 -6.67 9.72
CA ASP A 108 11.53 -5.91 10.96
C ASP A 108 10.48 -4.80 11.10
N HIS A 109 10.23 -4.39 12.34
CA HIS A 109 9.30 -3.30 12.71
C HIS A 109 9.65 -1.94 12.05
N HIS A 110 10.83 -1.81 11.45
CA HIS A 110 11.30 -0.61 10.75
C HIS A 110 11.84 -0.87 9.33
N ALA A 111 11.73 -2.10 8.80
CA ALA A 111 12.48 -2.52 7.60
C ALA A 111 11.86 -2.18 6.23
N VAL A 112 10.85 -1.30 6.14
CA VAL A 112 10.51 -0.67 4.85
C VAL A 112 11.45 0.51 4.59
N ALA A 113 12.76 0.28 4.67
CA ALA A 113 13.75 1.23 4.18
C ALA A 113 14.00 0.88 2.70
N LEU A 114 13.29 1.55 1.80
CA LEU A 114 13.64 1.52 0.38
C LEU A 114 15.05 2.13 0.22
N GLY A 115 16.10 1.31 0.22
CA GLY A 115 17.47 1.77 -0.07
C GLY A 115 18.63 0.99 0.55
N SER A 116 18.41 0.18 1.58
CA SER A 116 19.40 -0.80 2.05
C SER A 116 18.88 -2.20 1.72
N CYS A 117 19.72 -3.08 1.15
CA CYS A 117 19.35 -4.48 0.98
C CYS A 117 19.22 -5.10 2.37
N PRO A 118 18.01 -5.29 2.94
CA PRO A 118 17.89 -5.96 4.22
C PRO A 118 18.32 -7.40 3.99
N LYS A 119 18.95 -8.04 4.97
CA LYS A 119 19.19 -9.49 4.89
C LYS A 119 17.83 -10.17 4.75
N TYR A 120 17.53 -10.68 3.56
CA TYR A 120 16.31 -11.46 3.34
C TYR A 120 16.44 -12.75 4.15
N VAL A 121 15.49 -13.00 5.04
CA VAL A 121 15.35 -14.27 5.77
C VAL A 121 13.93 -14.76 5.57
N SER A 122 13.78 -16.01 5.12
CA SER A 122 12.48 -16.66 4.99
C SER A 122 12.00 -17.12 6.36
N MET A 123 10.68 -17.10 6.61
CA MET A 123 10.17 -17.72 7.84
C MET A 123 10.47 -19.23 7.89
N ALA A 124 10.51 -19.89 6.73
CA ALA A 124 10.87 -21.31 6.62
C ALA A 124 12.36 -21.59 6.89
N ASP A 125 13.23 -20.58 6.87
CA ASP A 125 14.64 -20.72 7.27
C ASP A 125 14.78 -20.73 8.81
N ILE A 126 13.78 -20.21 9.53
CA ILE A 126 13.78 -20.08 10.99
C ILE A 126 12.98 -21.20 11.64
N VAL A 127 11.84 -21.55 11.05
CA VAL A 127 10.91 -22.55 11.58
C VAL A 127 11.08 -23.85 10.81
N ASP A 128 11.53 -24.90 11.50
CA ASP A 128 11.65 -26.24 10.91
C ASP A 128 10.26 -26.83 10.62
N ILE A 129 9.95 -26.93 9.33
CA ILE A 129 8.74 -27.56 8.80
C ILE A 129 9.07 -28.79 7.94
N SER A 130 10.31 -29.28 7.99
CA SER A 130 10.80 -30.37 7.14
C SER A 130 9.96 -31.63 7.25
N SER A 131 9.47 -31.96 8.45
CA SER A 131 8.59 -33.11 8.70
C SER A 131 7.23 -32.99 7.98
N LEU A 132 6.66 -31.78 7.93
CA LEU A 132 5.38 -31.51 7.26
C LEU A 132 5.53 -31.54 5.72
N VAL A 133 6.68 -31.06 5.23
CA VAL A 133 7.01 -31.10 3.80
C VAL A 133 7.32 -32.53 3.36
N SER A 134 8.11 -33.27 4.15
CA SER A 134 8.51 -34.66 3.83
C SER A 134 7.31 -35.62 3.85
N SER A 135 6.34 -35.37 4.72
CA SER A 135 5.07 -36.13 4.74
C SER A 135 4.07 -35.69 3.65
N SER A 136 4.44 -34.73 2.78
CA SER A 136 3.58 -34.15 1.74
C SER A 136 2.29 -33.51 2.26
N LEU A 137 2.22 -33.20 3.57
CA LEU A 137 1.07 -32.55 4.19
C LEU A 137 0.95 -31.08 3.76
N VAL A 138 2.08 -30.41 3.55
CA VAL A 138 2.14 -29.05 3.03
C VAL A 138 3.21 -28.93 1.96
N ARG A 139 2.92 -28.16 0.91
CA ARG A 139 3.93 -27.72 -0.07
C ARG A 139 4.26 -26.26 0.20
N VAL A 140 5.53 -25.91 0.16
CA VAL A 140 6.00 -24.54 0.38
C VAL A 140 6.91 -24.09 -0.76
N ILE A 141 6.88 -22.79 -1.04
CA ILE A 141 7.81 -22.11 -1.94
C ILE A 141 8.24 -20.80 -1.29
N ASP A 142 9.54 -20.54 -1.27
CA ASP A 142 10.05 -19.25 -0.78
C ASP A 142 9.58 -18.11 -1.69
N PHE A 143 9.20 -16.98 -1.10
CA PHE A 143 8.67 -15.85 -1.85
C PHE A 143 9.62 -15.35 -2.95
N ARG A 144 10.94 -15.36 -2.75
CA ARG A 144 11.93 -15.00 -3.79
C ARG A 144 11.84 -15.93 -4.99
N VAL A 145 11.77 -17.23 -4.73
CA VAL A 145 11.69 -18.26 -5.77
C VAL A 145 10.36 -18.12 -6.52
N PHE A 146 9.26 -17.90 -5.79
CA PHE A 146 7.96 -17.65 -6.38
C PHE A 146 7.98 -16.44 -7.32
N ILE A 147 8.51 -15.28 -6.88
CA ILE A 147 8.60 -14.07 -7.70
C ILE A 147 9.53 -14.27 -8.89
N SER A 148 10.66 -14.96 -8.70
CA SER A 148 11.58 -15.26 -9.80
C SER A 148 10.89 -16.02 -10.93
N LEU A 149 10.13 -17.06 -10.56
CA LEU A 149 9.39 -17.88 -11.51
C LEU A 149 8.17 -17.15 -12.10
N TRP A 150 7.42 -16.44 -11.27
CA TRP A 150 6.19 -15.73 -11.66
C TRP A 150 6.48 -14.52 -12.55
N CYS A 151 7.50 -13.74 -12.22
CA CYS A 151 7.88 -12.55 -12.97
C CYS A 151 8.89 -12.85 -14.09
N ASN A 152 9.38 -14.09 -14.19
CA ASN A 152 10.46 -14.48 -15.10
C ASN A 152 11.69 -13.55 -14.97
N VAL A 153 12.13 -13.34 -13.73
CA VAL A 153 13.28 -12.50 -13.39
C VAL A 153 14.23 -13.28 -12.49
N ASN A 154 15.53 -13.02 -12.61
CA ASN A 154 16.49 -13.53 -11.63
C ASN A 154 16.65 -12.47 -10.53
N VAL A 155 16.09 -12.78 -9.35
CA VAL A 155 16.08 -11.91 -8.17
C VAL A 155 17.45 -11.82 -7.48
N ASP A 156 18.39 -12.73 -7.76
CA ASP A 156 19.74 -12.64 -7.22
C ASP A 156 20.45 -11.36 -7.70
N PHE A 157 20.10 -10.88 -8.90
CA PHE A 157 20.63 -9.63 -9.46
C PHE A 157 20.07 -8.36 -8.82
N ALA A 158 18.97 -8.44 -8.07
CA ALA A 158 18.33 -7.27 -7.44
C ALA A 158 19.11 -6.71 -6.23
N CYS A 159 20.16 -7.41 -5.80
CA CYS A 159 21.02 -7.01 -4.69
C CYS A 159 22.45 -6.64 -5.13
N TYR A 160 22.74 -6.65 -6.44
CA TYR A 160 24.07 -6.27 -6.96
C TYR A 160 24.08 -4.81 -7.40
N ASN A 161 25.18 -4.10 -7.09
CA ASN A 161 25.39 -2.68 -7.41
C ASN A 161 25.56 -2.36 -8.93
N GLU A 162 25.03 -3.18 -9.84
CA GLU A 162 25.04 -2.88 -11.28
C GLU A 162 23.82 -2.02 -11.64
N LEU A 163 24.00 -0.69 -11.53
CA LEU A 163 23.00 0.36 -11.70
C LEU A 163 22.18 0.26 -13.01
N ASP A 164 22.80 -0.09 -14.14
CA ASP A 164 22.13 -0.08 -15.44
C ASP A 164 21.22 -1.30 -15.68
N LYS A 165 21.59 -2.48 -15.15
CA LYS A 165 20.71 -3.67 -15.18
C LYS A 165 19.58 -3.55 -14.16
N HIS A 166 19.83 -2.85 -13.06
CA HIS A 166 18.88 -2.61 -11.98
C HIS A 166 17.64 -1.85 -12.45
N ALA A 167 17.76 -0.86 -13.34
CA ALA A 167 16.63 -0.06 -13.80
C ALA A 167 15.59 -0.92 -14.55
N SER A 168 16.06 -1.69 -15.55
CA SER A 168 15.19 -2.57 -16.34
C SER A 168 14.59 -3.73 -15.53
N LEU A 169 15.34 -4.26 -14.57
CA LEU A 169 14.88 -5.31 -13.66
C LEU A 169 13.85 -4.75 -12.66
N LEU A 170 14.10 -3.56 -12.10
CA LEU A 170 13.19 -2.90 -11.18
C LEU A 170 11.87 -2.54 -11.87
N GLU A 171 11.91 -2.12 -13.14
CA GLU A 171 10.70 -1.85 -13.93
C GLU A 171 9.88 -3.14 -14.15
N ARG A 172 10.53 -4.24 -14.53
CA ARG A 172 9.87 -5.56 -14.65
C ARG A 172 9.27 -6.03 -13.32
N LEU A 173 10.00 -5.85 -12.21
CA LEU A 173 9.52 -6.17 -10.87
C LEU A 173 8.34 -5.28 -10.46
N LYS A 174 8.35 -3.98 -10.78
CA LYS A 174 7.22 -3.07 -10.53
C LYS A 174 5.99 -3.49 -11.32
N GLN A 175 6.16 -3.77 -12.62
CA GLN A 175 5.08 -4.22 -13.48
C GLN A 175 4.52 -5.56 -12.98
N CYS A 176 5.37 -6.53 -12.68
CA CYS A 176 4.96 -7.82 -12.13
C CYS A 176 4.30 -7.69 -10.75
N GLY A 177 4.87 -6.88 -9.85
CA GLY A 177 4.30 -6.60 -8.53
C GLY A 177 2.92 -5.96 -8.62
N SER A 178 2.67 -5.11 -9.62
CA SER A 178 1.33 -4.56 -9.89
C SER A 178 0.31 -5.64 -10.29
N LEU A 179 0.77 -6.70 -10.97
CA LEU A 179 -0.06 -7.87 -11.28
C LEU A 179 -0.31 -8.69 -10.02
N VAL A 180 0.73 -9.04 -9.26
CA VAL A 180 0.64 -9.86 -8.02
C VAL A 180 -0.21 -9.20 -6.94
N SER A 181 -0.19 -7.87 -6.86
CA SER A 181 -1.00 -7.09 -5.92
C SER A 181 -2.46 -6.89 -6.34
N GLY A 182 -2.83 -7.27 -7.58
CA GLY A 182 -4.17 -7.07 -8.11
C GLY A 182 -4.55 -5.61 -8.38
N LEU A 183 -3.59 -4.67 -8.33
CA LEU A 183 -3.82 -3.24 -8.59
C LEU A 183 -4.20 -2.95 -10.04
N ASN A 184 -3.71 -3.77 -10.99
CA ASN A 184 -4.10 -3.71 -12.39
C ASN A 184 -5.17 -4.78 -12.65
N GLY A 185 -6.43 -4.33 -12.73
CA GLY A 185 -7.67 -5.11 -12.65
C GLY A 185 -7.79 -6.39 -13.48
N ASP A 186 -8.71 -7.25 -13.00
CA ASP A 186 -9.22 -8.50 -13.57
C ASP A 186 -8.17 -9.49 -14.10
N VAL A 187 -7.09 -9.69 -13.32
CA VAL A 187 -6.19 -10.82 -13.54
C VAL A 187 -6.89 -12.09 -13.04
N LYS A 188 -7.41 -12.92 -13.96
CA LYS A 188 -8.15 -14.18 -13.67
C LYS A 188 -7.36 -15.28 -12.93
N CYS A 189 -6.23 -14.98 -12.30
CA CYS A 189 -5.46 -15.90 -11.47
C CYS A 189 -5.16 -15.41 -10.05
N LEU A 190 -5.55 -14.17 -9.73
CA LEU A 190 -5.47 -13.67 -8.36
C LEU A 190 -6.88 -13.51 -7.82
N TYR A 191 -7.12 -14.20 -6.72
CA TYR A 191 -8.42 -14.23 -6.08
C TYR A 191 -8.26 -13.64 -4.70
N ALA A 192 -8.74 -12.39 -4.57
CA ALA A 192 -8.91 -11.78 -3.26
C ALA A 192 -10.00 -12.49 -2.48
N VAL A 193 -9.96 -12.34 -1.16
CA VAL A 193 -10.87 -12.97 -0.21
C VAL A 193 -12.26 -12.38 -0.35
N ASN A 194 -13.12 -12.97 -1.19
CA ASN A 194 -14.56 -12.77 -1.03
C ASN A 194 -15.42 -13.93 -1.57
N GLU A 195 -16.47 -14.22 -0.80
CA GLU A 195 -17.68 -15.03 -1.04
C GLU A 195 -17.68 -16.57 -0.99
N ASP A 196 -16.57 -17.31 -1.15
CA ASP A 196 -16.60 -18.78 -1.03
C ASP A 196 -15.46 -19.36 -0.19
N CYS A 197 -15.80 -19.79 1.03
CA CYS A 197 -14.90 -20.39 2.02
C CYS A 197 -14.08 -21.58 1.51
N ARG A 198 -14.52 -22.24 0.42
CA ARG A 198 -13.76 -23.35 -0.20
C ARG A 198 -12.66 -22.88 -1.14
N THR A 199 -12.72 -21.64 -1.62
CA THR A 199 -11.82 -21.13 -2.66
C THR A 199 -10.88 -20.01 -2.20
N THR A 200 -11.04 -19.48 -0.99
CA THR A 200 -10.28 -18.31 -0.54
C THR A 200 -9.50 -18.49 0.75
N VAL A 201 -8.31 -17.89 0.75
CA VAL A 201 -7.39 -17.70 1.87
C VAL A 201 -7.84 -16.48 2.66
N TRP A 202 -7.68 -16.45 3.97
CA TRP A 202 -8.16 -15.39 4.87
C TRP A 202 -7.40 -14.06 4.75
N THR A 203 -8.12 -12.93 4.82
CA THR A 203 -7.56 -11.62 5.17
C THR A 203 -8.35 -11.03 6.32
N TYR A 204 -7.64 -10.42 7.27
CA TYR A 204 -8.22 -9.60 8.33
C TYR A 204 -8.68 -8.26 7.74
N GLN A 205 -9.89 -7.85 8.07
CA GLN A 205 -10.43 -6.53 7.74
C GLN A 205 -10.03 -5.58 8.88
N SER A 206 -9.19 -4.58 8.58
CA SER A 206 -8.83 -3.50 9.50
C SER A 206 -9.96 -2.50 9.68
#